data_AF-C0HLV1-F1
#
_entry.id   AF-C0HLV1-F1
#
_cell.length_a   1.000
_cell.length_b   1.000
_cell.length_c   1.000
_cell.angle_alpha   90.00
_cell.angle_beta   90.00
_cell.angle_gamma   90.00
#
_symmetry.space_group_name_H-M   'P 1'
#
loop_
_entity.id
_entity.type
_entity.pdbx_description
1 polymer ?
#
loop_
_entity_poly.entity_id
_entity_poly.type
_entity_poly.pdbx_seq_one_letter_code
_entity_poly.pdbx_strand_id
1 'polypeptide(L)' 'CTPSGTICSPEAPEQCCSNSCVPHQWLRIFVCA' A
#
# COMPACT_ATOMS: atom_id res chain seq x y z
N CYS A 1 7.78 1.28 9.26
CA CYS A 1 7.13 1.03 7.96
C CYS A 1 5.67 0.69 8.21
N THR A 2 4.82 0.89 7.22
CA THR A 2 3.37 0.71 7.27
C THR A 2 3.02 -0.77 7.04
N PRO A 3 2.14 -1.38 7.85
CA PRO A 3 1.76 -2.78 7.71
C PRO A 3 0.81 -3.03 6.53
N SER A 4 0.80 -4.26 6.02
CA SER A 4 -0.06 -4.71 4.92
C SER A 4 -1.54 -4.41 5.19
N GLY A 5 -2.29 -4.10 4.12
CA GLY A 5 -3.71 -3.73 4.18
C GLY A 5 -3.98 -2.28 4.59
N THR A 6 -2.97 -1.53 5.04
CA THR A 6 -3.10 -0.11 5.34
C THR A 6 -2.99 0.73 4.08
N ILE A 7 -3.72 1.85 4.00
CA ILE A 7 -3.62 2.80 2.89
C ILE A 7 -2.17 3.27 2.70
N CYS A 8 -1.75 3.36 1.45
CA CYS A 8 -0.45 3.87 1.05
C CYS A 8 -0.56 4.73 -0.21
N SER A 9 0.51 5.47 -0.49
CA SER A 9 0.66 6.22 -1.74
C SER A 9 1.52 5.41 -2.72
N PRO A 10 1.05 5.16 -3.96
CA PRO A 10 1.81 4.40 -4.96
C PRO A 10 3.12 5.09 -5.39
N GLU A 11 3.28 6.39 -5.11
CA GLU A 11 4.51 7.14 -5.36
C GLU A 11 5.59 6.93 -4.28
N ALA A 12 5.25 6.30 -3.15
CA ALA A 12 6.17 6.05 -2.03
C ALA A 12 6.01 4.61 -1.49
N PRO A 13 6.29 3.56 -2.30
CA PRO A 13 6.14 2.16 -1.89
C PRO A 13 7.04 1.78 -0.71
N GLU A 14 8.16 2.47 -0.51
CA GLU A 14 9.08 2.32 0.62
C GLU A 14 8.47 2.66 1.99
N GLN A 15 7.32 3.33 2.00
CA GLN A 15 6.57 3.51 3.23
C GLN A 15 6.07 2.17 3.79
N CYS A 16 5.77 1.20 2.92
CA CYS A 16 5.23 -0.11 3.29
C CYS A 16 6.33 -1.04 3.76
N CYS A 17 6.08 -1.87 4.78
CA CYS A 17 7.06 -2.87 5.23
C CYS A 17 7.38 -3.91 4.13
N SER A 18 6.42 -4.15 3.25
CA SER A 18 6.56 -4.98 2.05
C SER A 18 7.25 -4.26 0.88
N ASN A 19 7.60 -2.97 1.02
CA ASN A 19 8.09 -2.09 -0.06
C ASN A 19 7.19 -2.12 -1.31
N SER A 20 5.88 -2.32 -1.12
CA SER A 20 4.94 -2.49 -2.21
C SER A 20 3.58 -1.91 -1.82
N CYS A 21 3.07 -1.04 -2.68
CA CYS A 21 1.79 -0.36 -2.54
C CYS A 21 0.91 -0.75 -3.73
N VAL A 22 -0.10 -1.58 -3.48
CA VAL A 22 -0.91 -2.25 -4.51
C VAL A 22 -2.36 -1.77 -4.49
N PRO A 23 -3.06 -1.75 -5.64
CA PRO A 23 -4.47 -1.38 -5.68
C PRO A 23 -5.32 -2.39 -4.89
N HIS A 24 -6.19 -1.89 -4.02
CA HIS A 24 -7.13 -2.72 -3.27
C HIS A 24 -8.18 -3.32 -4.22
N GLN A 25 -8.51 -4.60 -4.07
CA GLN A 25 -9.30 -5.33 -5.07
C GLN A 25 -10.75 -4.83 -5.25
N TRP A 26 -11.31 -4.19 -4.22
CA TRP A 26 -12.70 -3.70 -4.25
C TRP A 26 -12.84 -2.20 -4.01
N LEU A 27 -11.83 -1.57 -3.42
CA LEU A 27 -11.89 -0.16 -3.02
C LEU A 27 -10.97 0.62 -3.96
N ARG A 28 -11.36 1.84 -4.34
CA ARG A 28 -10.55 2.72 -5.20
C ARG A 28 -9.42 3.40 -4.42
N ILE A 29 -8.62 2.60 -3.71
CA ILE A 29 -7.49 3.02 -2.88
C ILE A 29 -6.31 2.08 -3.13
N PHE A 30 -5.10 2.53 -2.77
CA PHE A 30 -3.92 1.68 -2.71
C PHE A 30 -3.65 1.31 -1.26
N VAL A 31 -3.22 0.07 -1.05
CA VAL A 31 -2.86 -0.47 0.26
C VAL A 31 -1.51 -1.16 0.20
N CYS A 32 -0.79 -1.17 1.32
CA CYS A 32 0.45 -1.93 1.41
C CYS A 32 0.15 -3.41 1.15
N ALA A 33 0.95 -4.03 0.28
CA ALA A 33 0.84 -5.46 -0.04
C ALA A 33 1.05 -6.34 1.19
#